data_AF-A0A372QLF0-F1
#
_entry.id   AF-A0A372QLF0-F1
#
_cell.length_a   1.000
_cell.length_b   1.000
_cell.length_c   1.000
_cell.angle_alpha   90.00
_cell.angle_beta   90.00
_cell.angle_gamma   90.00
#
_symmetry.space_group_name_H-M   'P 1'
#
loop_
_entity.id
_entity.type
_entity.pdbx_description
1 polymer ?
#
loop_
_entity_poly.entity_id
_entity_poly.type
_entity_poly.pdbx_seq_one_letter_code
_entity_poly.pdbx_strand_id
1 'polypeptide(L)'
;MQQEKIPTIIIVGAGIGGLSLYHALIKNKDKKEFNVKIYERESSPTDRWQGYHIALSNYGAKSLLNCVPSSIASNLPKAMPNPIPDVETHGITITDQIGNVLLTPPIKSFKDVYEIAKISRGLSSIITYRNRLRDVLLEGVPVQWNKKCNKYVETQEGVWVFFEDGSQEFCNILVGADGINSPIRKQKLPELQIVNYGITHVSADVSVPKHLMDKVNKIHGNVLIRKTLGTEGDSTLMTTRLIPIKQEQNDEKNEPHYRATLVYSYPSELDNVNVESDKVKVDDNDPESVIEHVKRLIRTLRPDCELTNLLVELWNLAPKTVSNDPINFPFKNYNPVQRRMMRDIDPMSIKSWTSSRVVLLGDAAHAMSPILGLGANNAIQDADKLSQALLKYTDNNISFIEEYEKEMLKRTSADVLKSRTATFKTSMPLGPFGIMIRNSILKTINVMINFYSFADNLIFKN
;
A
#
# COMPACT_ATOMS: atom_id res chain seq x y z
N MET A 1 -20.10 29.49 -34.20
CA MET A 1 -19.84 28.89 -32.88
C MET A 1 -18.84 27.76 -33.10
N GLN A 2 -17.56 27.95 -32.72
CA GLN A 2 -16.62 26.82 -32.69
C GLN A 2 -17.11 25.86 -31.61
N GLN A 3 -17.35 24.61 -31.98
CA GLN A 3 -17.62 23.53 -31.02
C GLN A 3 -16.42 23.48 -30.07
N GLU A 4 -16.62 23.68 -28.76
CA GLU A 4 -15.54 23.50 -27.79
C GLU A 4 -15.02 22.06 -27.93
N LYS A 5 -13.76 21.92 -28.35
CA LYS A 5 -13.13 20.62 -28.51
C LYS A 5 -12.95 20.02 -27.11
N ILE A 6 -13.53 18.84 -26.89
CA ILE A 6 -13.38 18.12 -25.62
C ILE A 6 -11.89 17.80 -25.40
N PRO A 7 -11.26 18.33 -24.33
CA PRO A 7 -9.84 18.09 -24.07
C PRO A 7 -9.57 16.62 -23.72
N THR A 8 -8.42 16.13 -24.17
CA THR A 8 -7.99 14.74 -23.93
C THR A 8 -7.03 14.66 -22.75
N ILE A 9 -7.30 13.75 -21.81
CA ILE A 9 -6.41 13.41 -20.70
C ILE A 9 -5.91 11.99 -20.89
N ILE A 10 -4.59 11.81 -20.88
CA ILE A 10 -3.97 10.49 -20.84
C ILE A 10 -3.47 10.19 -19.43
N ILE A 11 -3.91 9.07 -18.87
CA ILE A 11 -3.44 8.51 -17.61
C ILE A 11 -2.53 7.32 -17.93
N VAL A 12 -1.27 7.34 -17.50
CA VAL A 12 -0.34 6.22 -17.65
C VAL A 12 -0.22 5.50 -16.32
N GLY A 13 -0.78 4.30 -16.25
CA GLY A 13 -0.82 3.42 -15.08
C GLY A 13 -2.24 3.15 -14.58
N ALA A 14 -2.70 1.89 -14.71
CA ALA A 14 -3.98 1.40 -14.20
C ALA A 14 -3.83 0.80 -12.79
N GLY A 15 -3.07 1.48 -11.93
CA GLY A 15 -3.05 1.23 -10.49
C GLY A 15 -4.21 1.91 -9.77
N ILE A 16 -4.28 1.77 -8.44
CA ILE A 16 -5.35 2.34 -7.61
C ILE A 16 -5.52 3.85 -7.86
N GLY A 17 -4.42 4.61 -7.87
CA GLY A 17 -4.46 6.07 -8.10
C GLY A 17 -4.98 6.44 -9.49
N GLY A 18 -4.44 5.83 -10.55
CA GLY A 18 -4.85 6.11 -11.93
C GLY A 18 -6.30 5.72 -12.21
N LEU A 19 -6.76 4.56 -11.72
CA LEU A 19 -8.16 4.15 -11.85
C LEU A 19 -9.10 5.03 -11.03
N SER A 20 -8.68 5.46 -9.84
CA SER A 20 -9.44 6.39 -9.02
C SER A 20 -9.60 7.73 -9.73
N LEU A 21 -8.55 8.24 -10.40
CA LEU A 21 -8.63 9.47 -11.18
C LEU A 21 -9.56 9.30 -12.39
N TYR A 22 -9.46 8.18 -13.12
CA TYR A 22 -10.37 7.88 -14.22
C TYR A 22 -11.83 7.96 -13.76
N HIS A 23 -12.19 7.25 -12.69
CA HIS A 23 -13.55 7.28 -12.14
C HIS A 23 -13.97 8.67 -11.69
N ALA A 24 -13.07 9.44 -11.06
CA ALA A 24 -13.35 10.81 -10.63
C ALA A 24 -13.68 11.73 -11.81
N LEU A 25 -12.98 11.59 -12.93
CA LEU A 25 -13.24 12.35 -14.15
C LEU A 25 -14.55 11.93 -14.81
N ILE A 26 -14.82 10.62 -14.92
CA ILE A 26 -16.10 10.12 -15.45
C ILE A 26 -17.28 10.56 -14.58
N LYS A 27 -17.13 10.54 -13.25
CA LYS A 27 -18.17 10.96 -12.30
C LYS A 27 -18.52 12.44 -12.43
N ASN A 28 -17.55 13.30 -12.77
CA ASN A 28 -17.75 14.76 -12.86
C ASN A 28 -17.89 15.26 -14.32
N LYS A 29 -18.19 14.36 -15.27
CA LYS A 29 -18.31 14.70 -16.70
C LYS A 29 -19.35 15.78 -17.02
N ASP A 30 -20.37 15.88 -16.17
CA ASP A 30 -21.45 16.89 -16.22
C ASP A 30 -20.96 18.30 -15.84
N LYS A 31 -19.87 18.41 -15.07
CA LYS A 31 -19.23 19.68 -14.73
C LYS A 31 -18.19 20.11 -15.76
N LYS A 32 -17.38 19.16 -16.23
CA LYS A 32 -16.40 19.37 -17.30
C LYS A 32 -16.12 18.02 -17.97
N GLU A 33 -16.42 17.93 -19.25
CA GLU A 33 -16.19 16.73 -20.02
C GLU A 33 -14.73 16.63 -20.49
N PHE A 34 -14.16 15.44 -20.38
CA PHE A 34 -12.84 15.09 -20.87
C PHE A 34 -12.90 13.78 -21.66
N ASN A 35 -12.13 13.70 -22.74
CA ASN A 35 -11.83 12.43 -23.36
C ASN A 35 -10.70 11.75 -22.57
N VAL A 36 -11.04 10.83 -21.68
CA VAL A 36 -10.07 10.20 -20.77
C VAL A 36 -9.62 8.86 -21.35
N LYS A 37 -8.32 8.72 -21.58
CA LYS A 37 -7.67 7.47 -21.99
C LYS A 37 -6.74 6.98 -20.89
N ILE A 38 -6.74 5.69 -20.61
CA ILE A 38 -5.85 5.08 -19.61
C ILE A 38 -5.05 3.94 -20.24
N TYR A 39 -3.73 3.97 -20.02
CA TYR A 39 -2.77 3.04 -20.59
C TYR A 39 -2.06 2.28 -19.48
N GLU A 40 -1.86 0.98 -19.66
CA GLU A 40 -1.20 0.10 -18.70
C GLU A 40 -0.18 -0.78 -19.41
N ARG A 41 0.99 -0.95 -18.79
CA ARG A 41 2.10 -1.72 -19.34
C ARG A 41 1.85 -3.23 -19.28
N GLU A 42 1.02 -3.67 -18.33
CA GLU A 42 0.63 -5.07 -18.19
C GLU A 42 -0.19 -5.55 -19.39
N SER A 43 -0.14 -6.85 -19.67
CA SER A 43 -0.87 -7.47 -20.77
C SER A 43 -2.36 -7.66 -20.48
N SER A 44 -2.72 -7.78 -19.20
CA SER A 44 -4.08 -8.03 -18.72
C SER A 44 -4.20 -7.66 -17.22
N PRO A 45 -5.42 -7.59 -16.66
CA PRO A 45 -5.62 -7.39 -15.23
C PRO A 45 -4.90 -8.43 -14.34
N THR A 46 -4.67 -9.63 -14.86
CA THR A 46 -4.07 -10.76 -14.15
C THR A 46 -2.59 -10.99 -14.47
N ASP A 47 -1.99 -10.21 -15.37
CA ASP A 47 -0.63 -10.38 -15.90
C ASP A 47 0.46 -10.40 -14.83
N ARG A 48 0.28 -9.61 -13.77
CA ARG A 48 1.12 -9.70 -12.58
C ARG A 48 0.29 -9.72 -11.32
N TRP A 49 0.91 -10.18 -10.26
CA TRP A 49 0.38 -10.03 -8.92
C TRP A 49 0.27 -8.55 -8.54
N GLN A 50 -0.91 -8.19 -8.02
CA GLN A 50 -1.32 -6.81 -7.78
C GLN A 50 -1.09 -6.35 -6.35
N GLY A 51 -0.12 -6.91 -5.63
CA GLY A 51 0.26 -6.41 -4.29
C GLY A 51 -0.55 -7.00 -3.14
N TYR A 52 -0.05 -6.70 -1.93
CA TYR A 52 -0.56 -7.21 -0.65
C TYR A 52 -1.85 -6.52 -0.21
N HIS A 53 -2.28 -6.81 1.02
CA HIS A 53 -3.26 -5.99 1.72
C HIS A 53 -2.86 -4.50 1.72
N ILE A 54 -3.88 -3.64 1.63
CA ILE A 54 -3.77 -2.19 1.85
C ILE A 54 -4.70 -1.80 3.00
N ALA A 55 -4.27 -0.81 3.77
CA ALA A 55 -5.07 -0.16 4.78
C ALA A 55 -5.61 1.15 4.20
N LEU A 56 -6.92 1.35 4.25
CA LEU A 56 -7.56 2.61 3.92
C LEU A 56 -7.99 3.33 5.18
N SER A 57 -7.37 4.47 5.44
CA SER A 57 -7.73 5.38 6.52
C SER A 57 -9.06 6.08 6.22
N ASN A 58 -9.54 6.89 7.17
CA ASN A 58 -10.70 7.75 6.97
C ASN A 58 -10.56 8.68 5.75
N TYR A 59 -9.40 9.30 5.54
CA TYR A 59 -9.19 10.21 4.41
C TYR A 59 -9.05 9.47 3.08
N GLY A 60 -8.40 8.30 3.06
CA GLY A 60 -8.35 7.47 1.85
C GLY A 60 -9.72 6.92 1.46
N ALA A 61 -10.50 6.45 2.44
CA ALA A 61 -11.88 6.00 2.22
C ALA A 61 -12.79 7.14 1.73
N LYS A 62 -12.69 8.33 2.35
CA LYS A 62 -13.45 9.51 1.94
C LYS A 62 -13.11 9.93 0.50
N SER A 63 -11.82 10.04 0.17
CA SER A 63 -11.41 10.39 -1.18
C SER A 63 -11.79 9.32 -2.21
N LEU A 64 -11.75 8.03 -1.85
CA LEU A 64 -12.23 6.96 -2.72
C LEU A 64 -13.70 7.16 -3.08
N LEU A 65 -14.56 7.41 -2.07
CA LEU A 65 -15.99 7.67 -2.28
C LEU A 65 -16.25 8.95 -3.07
N ASN A 66 -15.40 9.97 -2.93
CA ASN A 66 -15.46 11.17 -3.75
C ASN A 66 -15.14 10.87 -5.23
N CYS A 67 -14.16 10.00 -5.49
CA CYS A 67 -13.75 9.62 -6.84
C CYS A 67 -14.79 8.73 -7.55
N VAL A 68 -15.32 7.71 -6.88
CA VAL A 68 -16.09 6.68 -7.59
C VAL A 68 -17.56 7.07 -7.83
N PRO A 69 -18.14 6.75 -9.01
CA PRO A 69 -19.58 6.89 -9.25
C PRO A 69 -20.37 5.83 -8.47
N SER A 70 -21.69 6.02 -8.33
CA SER A 70 -22.56 5.13 -7.54
C SER A 70 -22.51 3.66 -7.99
N SER A 71 -22.33 3.41 -9.29
CA SER A 71 -22.21 2.05 -9.86
C SER A 71 -20.97 1.29 -9.37
N ILE A 72 -19.87 2.00 -9.12
CA ILE A 72 -18.64 1.43 -8.57
C ILE A 72 -18.71 1.40 -7.05
N ALA A 73 -19.29 2.44 -6.44
CA ALA A 73 -19.52 2.52 -5.00
C ALA A 73 -20.30 1.30 -4.49
N SER A 74 -21.37 0.90 -5.19
CA SER A 74 -22.18 -0.28 -4.82
C SER A 74 -21.43 -1.60 -4.91
N ASN A 75 -20.34 -1.66 -5.68
CA ASN A 75 -19.49 -2.85 -5.83
C ASN A 75 -18.28 -2.85 -4.90
N LEU A 76 -18.00 -1.77 -4.16
CA LEU A 76 -16.92 -1.71 -3.17
C LEU A 76 -16.97 -2.84 -2.13
N PRO A 77 -18.13 -3.32 -1.64
CA PRO A 77 -18.19 -4.46 -0.73
C PRO A 77 -17.56 -5.76 -1.28
N LYS A 78 -17.44 -5.93 -2.62
CA LYS A 78 -16.72 -7.08 -3.22
C LYS A 78 -15.22 -7.03 -2.89
N ALA A 79 -14.65 -5.83 -2.83
CA ALA A 79 -13.24 -5.60 -2.51
C ALA A 79 -13.00 -5.42 -1.02
N MET A 80 -13.87 -4.65 -0.37
CA MET A 80 -13.81 -4.25 1.03
C MET A 80 -15.04 -4.82 1.74
N PRO A 81 -15.11 -6.15 1.89
CA PRO A 81 -16.24 -6.77 2.56
C PRO A 81 -16.39 -6.18 3.96
N ASN A 82 -17.65 -6.12 4.41
CA ASN A 82 -17.96 -5.59 5.72
C ASN A 82 -17.21 -6.38 6.80
N PRO A 83 -16.70 -5.70 7.82
CA PRO A 83 -16.04 -6.36 8.92
C PRO A 83 -16.99 -7.30 9.65
N ILE A 84 -16.47 -8.43 10.14
CA ILE A 84 -17.29 -9.36 10.94
C ILE A 84 -17.60 -8.68 12.29
N PRO A 85 -18.89 -8.43 12.61
CA PRO A 85 -19.26 -7.79 13.87
C PRO A 85 -18.69 -8.54 15.07
N ASP A 86 -18.19 -7.80 16.05
CA ASP A 86 -17.63 -8.31 17.32
C ASP A 86 -16.43 -9.29 17.20
N VAL A 87 -15.92 -9.50 15.98
CA VAL A 87 -14.77 -10.35 15.68
C VAL A 87 -13.61 -9.53 15.10
N GLU A 88 -13.87 -8.73 14.06
CA GLU A 88 -12.85 -7.89 13.43
C GLU A 88 -12.79 -6.51 14.07
N THR A 89 -11.61 -6.13 14.58
CA THR A 89 -11.40 -4.82 15.18
C THR A 89 -10.34 -4.03 14.39
N HIS A 90 -10.67 -2.80 13.96
CA HIS A 90 -9.82 -1.98 13.10
C HIS A 90 -8.79 -1.23 13.93
N GLY A 91 -7.58 -1.75 13.94
CA GLY A 91 -6.46 -1.15 14.64
C GLY A 91 -5.18 -1.90 14.39
N ILE A 92 -4.18 -1.50 15.16
CA ILE A 92 -2.86 -2.11 15.16
C ILE A 92 -2.49 -2.48 16.59
N THR A 93 -1.90 -3.66 16.76
CA THR A 93 -1.19 -4.01 17.99
C THR A 93 0.28 -4.17 17.68
N ILE A 94 1.10 -3.51 18.48
CA ILE A 94 2.56 -3.61 18.46
C ILE A 94 3.01 -4.34 19.72
N THR A 95 3.73 -5.44 19.54
CA THR A 95 4.34 -6.25 20.61
C THR A 95 5.87 -6.17 20.56
N ASP A 96 6.50 -6.48 21.69
CA ASP A 96 7.93 -6.76 21.74
C ASP A 96 8.25 -8.18 21.26
N GLN A 97 9.52 -8.54 21.20
CA GLN A 97 10.02 -9.80 20.66
C GLN A 97 9.55 -11.06 21.39
N ILE A 98 8.95 -10.94 22.59
CA ILE A 98 8.37 -12.07 23.35
C ILE A 98 6.83 -12.00 23.42
N GLY A 99 6.21 -11.00 22.79
CA GLY A 99 4.77 -10.88 22.71
C GLY A 99 4.12 -9.95 23.75
N ASN A 100 4.90 -9.20 24.54
CA ASN A 100 4.30 -8.21 25.43
C ASN A 100 3.76 -7.05 24.61
N VAL A 101 2.52 -6.63 24.89
CA VAL A 101 1.90 -5.48 24.25
C VAL A 101 2.67 -4.20 24.62
N LEU A 102 3.13 -3.50 23.59
CA LEU A 102 3.76 -2.19 23.69
C LEU A 102 2.76 -1.08 23.34
N LEU A 103 1.96 -1.28 22.29
CA LEU A 103 1.01 -0.29 21.82
C LEU A 103 -0.19 -0.94 21.14
N THR A 104 -1.40 -0.62 21.60
CA THR A 104 -2.69 -0.97 21.02
C THR A 104 -3.59 0.26 21.13
N PRO A 105 -3.62 1.14 20.11
CA PRO A 105 -4.50 2.28 20.09
C PRO A 105 -5.97 1.84 20.21
N PRO A 106 -6.87 2.74 20.62
CA PRO A 106 -8.30 2.49 20.70
C PRO A 106 -8.81 1.82 19.44
N ILE A 107 -9.26 0.59 19.59
CA ILE A 107 -9.71 -0.21 18.46
C ILE A 107 -11.19 0.11 18.23
N LYS A 108 -11.55 0.33 16.96
CA LYS A 108 -12.93 0.63 16.57
C LYS A 108 -13.46 -0.46 15.65
N SER A 109 -14.69 -0.86 15.90
CA SER A 109 -15.46 -1.68 14.96
C SER A 109 -16.24 -0.73 14.06
N PHE A 110 -16.07 -0.88 12.76
CA PHE A 110 -16.86 -0.17 11.76
C PHE A 110 -17.68 -1.20 10.99
N LYS A 111 -18.87 -0.81 10.56
CA LYS A 111 -19.77 -1.68 9.79
C LYS A 111 -19.31 -1.82 8.35
N ASP A 112 -18.72 -0.76 7.80
CA ASP A 112 -18.33 -0.68 6.39
C ASP A 112 -17.35 0.48 6.11
N VAL A 113 -16.97 0.62 4.84
CA VAL A 113 -16.11 1.71 4.34
C VAL A 113 -16.77 3.10 4.44
N TYR A 114 -18.10 3.18 4.46
CA TYR A 114 -18.82 4.46 4.52
C TYR A 114 -18.79 5.05 5.92
N GLU A 115 -18.85 4.22 6.95
CA GLU A 115 -18.73 4.67 8.34
C GLU A 115 -17.36 5.26 8.62
N ILE A 116 -16.28 4.57 8.24
CA ILE A 116 -14.91 5.08 8.44
C ILE A 116 -14.65 6.37 7.66
N ALA A 117 -15.24 6.54 6.47
CA ALA A 117 -15.10 7.75 5.66
C ALA A 117 -15.72 9.01 6.31
N LYS A 118 -16.68 8.84 7.23
CA LYS A 118 -17.33 9.96 7.94
C LYS A 118 -16.53 10.44 9.16
N ILE A 119 -15.52 9.68 9.58
CA ILE A 119 -14.76 9.98 10.79
C ILE A 119 -13.78 11.12 10.54
N SER A 120 -13.82 12.12 11.41
CA SER A 120 -12.90 13.27 11.36
C SER A 120 -11.56 12.98 12.05
N ARG A 121 -11.53 12.10 13.05
CA ARG A 121 -10.35 11.81 13.89
C ARG A 121 -10.20 10.31 14.19
N GLY A 122 -8.99 9.77 14.03
CA GLY A 122 -8.65 8.41 14.41
C GLY A 122 -7.53 7.80 13.60
N LEU A 123 -6.94 6.72 14.12
CA LEU A 123 -5.86 5.94 13.47
C LEU A 123 -6.38 4.63 12.84
N SER A 124 -7.68 4.42 12.84
CA SER A 124 -8.28 3.19 12.33
C SER A 124 -8.27 3.17 10.80
N SER A 125 -8.20 1.98 10.22
CA SER A 125 -8.21 1.77 8.77
C SER A 125 -8.99 0.51 8.43
N ILE A 126 -9.73 0.53 7.32
CA ILE A 126 -10.31 -0.68 6.75
C ILE A 126 -9.26 -1.41 5.92
N ILE A 127 -9.18 -2.72 6.08
CA ILE A 127 -8.20 -3.54 5.37
C ILE A 127 -8.86 -4.17 4.15
N THR A 128 -8.17 -4.14 3.02
CA THR A 128 -8.63 -4.76 1.77
C THR A 128 -7.47 -5.30 0.97
N TYR A 129 -7.78 -6.20 0.04
CA TYR A 129 -6.81 -6.74 -0.89
C TYR A 129 -6.64 -5.79 -2.06
N ARG A 130 -5.39 -5.36 -2.32
CA ARG A 130 -5.09 -4.44 -3.42
C ARG A 130 -5.61 -4.94 -4.76
N ASN A 131 -5.50 -6.26 -5.01
CA ASN A 131 -6.00 -6.86 -6.24
C ASN A 131 -7.53 -6.76 -6.34
N ARG A 132 -8.28 -7.08 -5.28
CA ARG A 132 -9.75 -6.99 -5.32
C ARG A 132 -10.24 -5.55 -5.45
N LEU A 133 -9.59 -4.59 -4.79
CA LEU A 133 -9.93 -3.17 -4.98
C LEU A 133 -9.65 -2.73 -6.41
N ARG A 134 -8.52 -3.14 -6.98
CA ARG A 134 -8.22 -2.87 -8.39
C ARG A 134 -9.25 -3.49 -9.32
N ASP A 135 -9.69 -4.74 -9.08
CA ASP A 135 -10.71 -5.42 -9.89
C ASP A 135 -12.02 -4.61 -9.92
N VAL A 136 -12.50 -4.15 -8.75
CA VAL A 136 -13.69 -3.29 -8.67
C VAL A 136 -13.47 -1.96 -9.39
N LEU A 137 -12.29 -1.35 -9.24
CA LEU A 137 -11.94 -0.11 -9.94
C LEU A 137 -11.71 -0.30 -11.45
N LEU A 138 -11.54 -1.52 -11.95
CA LEU A 138 -11.44 -1.80 -13.38
C LEU A 138 -12.81 -1.97 -14.05
N GLU A 139 -13.88 -2.16 -13.29
CA GLU A 139 -15.23 -2.32 -13.83
C GLU A 139 -15.61 -1.11 -14.71
N GLY A 140 -15.89 -1.36 -15.99
CA GLY A 140 -16.28 -0.33 -16.96
C GLY A 140 -15.16 0.60 -17.44
N VAL A 141 -13.89 0.30 -17.13
CA VAL A 141 -12.74 1.11 -17.57
C VAL A 141 -12.12 0.53 -18.86
N PRO A 142 -12.06 1.27 -19.98
CA PRO A 142 -11.49 0.80 -21.24
C PRO A 142 -9.96 0.94 -21.25
N VAL A 143 -9.29 0.18 -20.38
CA VAL A 143 -7.82 0.20 -20.26
C VAL A 143 -7.17 -0.29 -21.56
N GLN A 144 -6.20 0.49 -22.04
CA GLN A 144 -5.33 0.13 -23.15
C GLN A 144 -4.12 -0.64 -22.59
N TRP A 145 -4.18 -1.97 -22.64
CA TRP A 145 -3.15 -2.89 -22.14
C TRP A 145 -1.95 -3.01 -23.10
N ASN A 146 -0.84 -3.60 -22.63
CA ASN A 146 0.43 -3.74 -23.35
C ASN A 146 1.05 -2.40 -23.78
N LYS A 147 0.76 -1.32 -23.04
CA LYS A 147 1.17 0.05 -23.38
C LYS A 147 2.11 0.61 -22.33
N LYS A 148 3.38 0.23 -22.44
CA LYS A 148 4.46 0.76 -21.60
C LYS A 148 4.96 2.08 -22.16
N CYS A 149 4.60 3.18 -21.49
CA CYS A 149 5.15 4.51 -21.82
C CYS A 149 6.65 4.52 -21.54
N ASN A 150 7.45 5.11 -22.44
CA ASN A 150 8.89 5.27 -22.24
C ASN A 150 9.35 6.74 -22.26
N LYS A 151 8.63 7.64 -22.94
CA LYS A 151 8.91 9.08 -22.98
C LYS A 151 7.67 9.89 -23.37
N TYR A 152 7.78 11.21 -23.23
CA TYR A 152 6.81 12.16 -23.78
C TYR A 152 7.51 13.33 -24.47
N VAL A 153 6.78 14.09 -25.29
CA VAL A 153 7.23 15.38 -25.84
C VAL A 153 6.12 16.40 -25.62
N GLU A 154 6.40 17.41 -24.82
CA GLU A 154 5.47 18.52 -24.58
C GLU A 154 5.66 19.61 -25.65
N THR A 155 4.56 20.12 -26.18
CA THR A 155 4.48 21.19 -27.18
C THR A 155 3.57 22.31 -26.68
N GLN A 156 3.45 23.39 -27.44
CA GLN A 156 2.51 24.48 -27.09
C GLN A 156 1.05 24.00 -27.08
N GLU A 157 0.72 23.03 -27.94
CA GLU A 157 -0.64 22.52 -28.15
C GLU A 157 -1.02 21.41 -27.16
N GLY A 158 -0.05 20.66 -26.63
CA GLY A 158 -0.32 19.51 -25.78
C GLY A 158 0.90 18.64 -25.55
N VAL A 159 0.69 17.34 -25.39
CA VAL A 159 1.72 16.36 -25.06
C VAL A 159 1.57 15.14 -25.96
N TRP A 160 2.65 14.75 -26.63
CA TRP A 160 2.78 13.47 -27.30
C TRP A 160 3.36 12.43 -26.35
N VAL A 161 2.68 11.30 -26.19
CA VAL A 161 3.06 10.18 -25.34
C VAL A 161 3.53 9.03 -26.22
N PHE A 162 4.69 8.45 -25.93
CA PHE A 162 5.29 7.39 -26.72
C PHE A 162 5.37 6.09 -25.93
N PHE A 163 5.03 4.99 -26.59
CA PHE A 163 5.02 3.65 -26.02
C PHE A 163 6.12 2.77 -26.63
N GLU A 164 6.52 1.71 -25.90
CA GLU A 164 7.57 0.78 -26.33
C GLU A 164 7.24 0.01 -27.60
N ASP A 165 5.95 -0.16 -27.93
CA ASP A 165 5.49 -0.79 -29.18
C ASP A 165 5.61 0.13 -30.42
N GLY A 166 6.14 1.33 -30.26
CA GLY A 166 6.30 2.34 -31.32
C GLY A 166 5.06 3.20 -31.57
N SER A 167 3.93 2.91 -30.91
CA SER A 167 2.74 3.76 -31.00
C SER A 167 2.92 5.08 -30.23
N GLN A 168 2.18 6.10 -30.65
CA GLN A 168 2.15 7.40 -30.00
C GLN A 168 0.73 7.96 -29.94
N GLU A 169 0.45 8.75 -28.92
CA GLU A 169 -0.86 9.34 -28.66
C GLU A 169 -0.73 10.78 -28.21
N PHE A 170 -1.69 11.62 -28.60
CA PHE A 170 -1.73 13.04 -28.24
C PHE A 170 -2.74 13.31 -27.13
N CYS A 171 -2.40 14.18 -26.18
CA CYS A 171 -3.30 14.66 -25.15
C CYS A 171 -3.05 16.12 -24.78
N ASN A 172 -4.04 16.77 -24.16
CA ASN A 172 -3.90 18.10 -23.59
C ASN A 172 -3.19 18.05 -22.22
N ILE A 173 -3.42 16.98 -21.46
CA ILE A 173 -2.79 16.74 -20.15
C ILE A 173 -2.34 15.28 -20.06
N LEU A 174 -1.09 15.08 -19.64
CA LEU A 174 -0.53 13.78 -19.32
C LEU A 174 -0.44 13.60 -17.81
N VAL A 175 -0.97 12.49 -17.30
CA VAL A 175 -0.88 12.11 -15.89
C VAL A 175 -0.04 10.85 -15.74
N GLY A 176 1.11 10.98 -15.07
CA GLY A 176 1.96 9.85 -14.66
C GLY A 176 1.47 9.23 -13.36
N ALA A 177 0.94 8.00 -13.44
CA ALA A 177 0.47 7.17 -12.33
C ALA A 177 1.13 5.77 -12.36
N ASP A 178 2.34 5.69 -12.92
CA ASP A 178 3.08 4.50 -13.32
C ASP A 178 4.10 4.00 -12.27
N GLY A 179 3.97 4.50 -11.04
CA GLY A 179 4.65 4.01 -9.84
C GLY A 179 6.09 4.48 -9.68
N ILE A 180 6.79 3.92 -8.67
CA ILE A 180 8.12 4.39 -8.25
C ILE A 180 9.17 4.40 -9.36
N ASN A 181 9.03 3.60 -10.42
CA ASN A 181 9.98 3.56 -11.54
C ASN A 181 9.56 4.41 -12.74
N SER A 182 8.61 5.33 -12.56
CA SER A 182 8.01 6.19 -13.60
C SER A 182 9.04 6.81 -14.56
N PRO A 183 9.03 6.45 -15.86
CA PRO A 183 9.74 7.20 -16.90
C PRO A 183 9.25 8.65 -17.01
N ILE A 184 7.96 8.90 -16.79
CA ILE A 184 7.39 10.26 -16.85
C ILE A 184 7.99 11.14 -15.75
N ARG A 185 8.06 10.64 -14.50
CA ARG A 185 8.74 11.37 -13.41
C ARG A 185 10.20 11.62 -13.77
N LYS A 186 10.93 10.61 -14.25
CA LYS A 186 12.36 10.76 -14.58
C LYS A 186 12.61 11.86 -15.61
N GLN A 187 11.73 12.01 -16.60
CA GLN A 187 11.83 13.08 -17.60
C GLN A 187 11.39 14.44 -17.04
N LYS A 188 10.31 14.50 -16.24
CA LYS A 188 9.81 15.75 -15.64
C LYS A 188 10.74 16.30 -14.54
N LEU A 189 11.33 15.41 -13.74
CA LEU A 189 12.07 15.71 -12.51
C LEU A 189 13.34 14.82 -12.43
N PRO A 190 14.33 15.03 -13.31
CA PRO A 190 15.54 14.19 -13.34
C PRO A 190 16.36 14.27 -12.05
N GLU A 191 16.25 15.37 -11.30
CA GLU A 191 16.94 15.59 -10.03
C GLU A 191 16.28 14.86 -8.85
N LEU A 192 14.99 14.47 -8.98
CA LEU A 192 14.23 13.84 -7.90
C LEU A 192 14.71 12.40 -7.66
N GLN A 193 15.38 12.17 -6.54
CA GLN A 193 16.06 10.92 -6.23
C GLN A 193 15.12 9.86 -5.66
N ILE A 194 15.42 8.59 -5.99
CA ILE A 194 14.94 7.43 -5.23
C ILE A 194 16.07 7.03 -4.28
N VAL A 195 15.76 6.82 -3.01
CA VAL A 195 16.76 6.44 -2.03
C VAL A 195 16.44 5.07 -1.46
N ASN A 196 17.50 4.28 -1.25
CA ASN A 196 17.47 3.00 -0.55
C ASN A 196 18.11 3.21 0.83
N TYR A 197 17.42 2.85 1.91
CA TYR A 197 17.91 3.14 3.28
C TYR A 197 18.53 1.93 3.98
N GLY A 198 18.99 0.94 3.22
CA GLY A 198 19.65 -0.25 3.77
C GLY A 198 18.72 -1.19 4.54
N ILE A 199 17.42 -1.20 4.27
CA ILE A 199 16.44 -2.09 4.90
C ILE A 199 15.83 -2.99 3.85
N THR A 200 15.80 -4.29 4.14
CA THR A 200 15.19 -5.31 3.28
C THR A 200 13.88 -5.74 3.89
N HIS A 201 12.87 -5.92 3.05
CA HIS A 201 11.64 -6.61 3.42
C HIS A 201 11.42 -7.84 2.55
N VAL A 202 10.87 -8.88 3.17
CA VAL A 202 10.32 -10.05 2.51
C VAL A 202 8.84 -10.07 2.84
N SER A 203 8.01 -10.49 1.90
CA SER A 203 6.58 -10.53 2.10
C SER A 203 5.96 -11.74 1.40
N ALA A 204 4.90 -12.29 1.99
CA ALA A 204 4.20 -13.47 1.51
C ALA A 204 2.70 -13.38 1.84
N ASP A 205 1.85 -13.84 0.92
CA ASP A 205 0.45 -14.10 1.23
C ASP A 205 0.30 -15.58 1.63
N VAL A 206 -0.37 -15.82 2.74
CA VAL A 206 -0.57 -17.15 3.32
C VAL A 206 -2.05 -17.41 3.62
N SER A 207 -2.41 -18.69 3.56
CA SER A 207 -3.68 -19.20 4.06
C SER A 207 -3.46 -19.74 5.47
N VAL A 208 -3.94 -19.03 6.48
CA VAL A 208 -3.73 -19.37 7.90
C VAL A 208 -4.92 -20.19 8.42
N PRO A 209 -4.71 -21.44 8.87
CA PRO A 209 -5.77 -22.23 9.50
C PRO A 209 -6.24 -21.60 10.82
N LYS A 210 -7.49 -21.83 11.19
CA LYS A 210 -8.12 -21.23 12.37
C LYS A 210 -7.30 -21.45 13.63
N HIS A 211 -6.82 -22.65 13.90
CA HIS A 211 -6.08 -22.93 15.13
C HIS A 211 -4.78 -22.11 15.25
N LEU A 212 -4.09 -21.81 14.15
CA LEU A 212 -2.94 -20.90 14.15
C LEU A 212 -3.36 -19.44 14.31
N MET A 213 -4.45 -19.04 13.66
CA MET A 213 -5.02 -17.70 13.87
C MET A 213 -5.43 -17.47 15.33
N ASP A 214 -5.98 -18.49 16.01
CA ASP A 214 -6.32 -18.44 17.43
C ASP A 214 -5.06 -18.23 18.29
N LYS A 215 -3.94 -18.91 18.00
CA LYS A 215 -2.64 -18.66 18.66
C LYS A 215 -2.16 -17.21 18.43
N VAL A 216 -2.25 -16.72 17.19
CA VAL A 216 -1.88 -15.34 16.84
C VAL A 216 -2.72 -14.33 17.64
N ASN A 217 -4.03 -14.57 17.73
CA ASN A 217 -4.98 -13.72 18.45
C ASN A 217 -4.77 -13.76 19.96
N LYS A 218 -4.34 -14.89 20.53
CA LYS A 218 -3.99 -14.98 21.96
C LYS A 218 -2.85 -14.01 22.35
N ILE A 219 -1.90 -13.80 21.45
CA ILE A 219 -0.75 -12.90 21.69
C ILE A 219 -1.09 -11.44 21.35
N HIS A 220 -1.73 -11.20 20.20
CA HIS A 220 -1.88 -9.84 19.65
C HIS A 220 -3.31 -9.27 19.79
N GLY A 221 -4.26 -10.06 20.25
CA GLY A 221 -5.69 -9.74 20.16
C GLY A 221 -6.25 -9.87 18.74
N ASN A 222 -7.54 -9.58 18.61
CA ASN A 222 -8.32 -9.70 17.37
C ASN A 222 -8.22 -8.46 16.46
N VAL A 223 -7.03 -7.88 16.32
CA VAL A 223 -6.79 -6.69 15.47
C VAL A 223 -6.41 -7.08 14.05
N LEU A 224 -6.71 -6.24 13.06
CA LEU A 224 -6.40 -6.57 11.66
C LEU A 224 -4.91 -6.40 11.29
N ILE A 225 -4.18 -5.55 12.02
CA ILE A 225 -2.75 -5.30 11.81
C ILE A 225 -1.99 -5.65 13.08
N ARG A 226 -0.97 -6.51 12.96
CA ARG A 226 -0.14 -6.96 14.07
C ARG A 226 1.31 -6.70 13.72
N LYS A 227 2.05 -6.06 14.62
CA LYS A 227 3.48 -5.80 14.45
C LYS A 227 4.25 -6.30 15.65
N THR A 228 5.37 -6.98 15.42
CA THR A 228 6.32 -7.38 16.45
C THR A 228 7.66 -6.72 16.18
N LEU A 229 8.25 -6.11 17.22
CA LEU A 229 9.56 -5.46 17.14
C LEU A 229 10.64 -6.37 17.75
N GLY A 230 11.67 -6.69 16.97
CA GLY A 230 12.87 -7.37 17.43
C GLY A 230 13.86 -6.44 18.16
N THR A 231 14.98 -7.00 18.58
CA THR A 231 16.07 -6.25 19.24
C THR A 231 17.14 -5.81 18.25
N GLU A 232 17.36 -6.60 17.19
CA GLU A 232 18.41 -6.39 16.18
C GLU A 232 17.91 -5.60 14.96
N GLY A 233 16.88 -4.77 15.15
CA GLY A 233 16.27 -4.00 14.06
C GLY A 233 15.37 -4.84 13.13
N ASP A 234 15.17 -6.12 13.40
CA ASP A 234 14.18 -6.90 12.68
C ASP A 234 12.75 -6.61 13.18
N SER A 235 11.77 -6.78 12.30
CA SER A 235 10.36 -6.67 12.68
C SER A 235 9.49 -7.55 11.81
N THR A 236 8.38 -8.00 12.40
CA THR A 236 7.32 -8.71 11.68
C THR A 236 6.09 -7.84 11.62
N LEU A 237 5.42 -7.78 10.47
CA LEU A 237 4.09 -7.22 10.30
C LEU A 237 3.19 -8.29 9.69
N MET A 238 2.03 -8.50 10.28
CA MET A 238 0.98 -9.37 9.74
C MET A 238 -0.29 -8.55 9.55
N THR A 239 -0.81 -8.54 8.34
CA THR A 239 -2.11 -7.93 8.02
C THR A 239 -3.08 -9.03 7.62
N THR A 240 -4.27 -9.04 8.19
CA THR A 240 -5.27 -10.09 7.90
C THR A 240 -6.67 -9.51 7.84
N ARG A 241 -7.55 -10.23 7.15
CA ARG A 241 -8.99 -10.20 7.40
C ARG A 241 -9.37 -11.52 8.07
N LEU A 242 -10.21 -11.48 9.10
CA LEU A 242 -10.82 -12.65 9.74
C LEU A 242 -12.07 -13.13 8.97
N ILE A 243 -12.08 -12.97 7.65
CA ILE A 243 -13.12 -13.51 6.77
C ILE A 243 -12.67 -14.88 6.26
N PRO A 244 -13.42 -15.96 6.56
CA PRO A 244 -13.06 -17.29 6.09
C PRO A 244 -12.98 -17.38 4.57
N ILE A 245 -11.95 -18.05 4.06
CA ILE A 245 -11.84 -18.47 2.67
C ILE A 245 -12.15 -19.96 2.58
N LYS A 246 -12.91 -20.37 1.55
CA LYS A 246 -13.13 -21.78 1.24
C LYS A 246 -11.87 -22.35 0.59
N GLN A 247 -11.37 -23.48 1.09
CA GLN A 247 -10.36 -24.27 0.38
C GLN A 247 -11.05 -25.27 -0.55
N GLU A 248 -10.58 -25.39 -1.79
CA GLU A 248 -11.16 -26.31 -2.78
C GLU A 248 -10.55 -27.73 -2.73
N GLN A 249 -9.49 -27.98 -1.95
CA GLN A 249 -8.90 -29.34 -1.83
C GLN A 249 -8.40 -29.67 -0.41
N ASN A 250 -8.76 -30.89 0.05
CA ASN A 250 -8.12 -31.71 1.08
C ASN A 250 -7.68 -31.02 2.38
N ASP A 251 -8.60 -30.32 3.02
CA ASP A 251 -8.40 -29.92 4.41
C ASP A 251 -8.84 -31.07 5.32
N GLU A 252 -7.90 -31.92 5.77
CA GLU A 252 -8.17 -33.10 6.61
C GLU A 252 -8.96 -32.76 7.90
N LYS A 253 -8.95 -31.47 8.32
CA LYS A 253 -9.56 -30.98 9.55
C LYS A 253 -10.84 -30.14 9.35
N ASN A 254 -11.24 -29.84 8.11
CA ASN A 254 -12.43 -29.06 7.79
C ASN A 254 -12.56 -27.73 8.59
N GLU A 255 -11.43 -27.07 8.88
CA GLU A 255 -11.40 -25.83 9.67
C GLU A 255 -11.35 -24.58 8.77
N PRO A 256 -11.92 -23.43 9.19
CA PRO A 256 -11.89 -22.24 8.35
C PRO A 256 -10.46 -21.70 8.23
N HIS A 257 -10.14 -21.20 7.04
CA HIS A 257 -8.87 -20.57 6.74
C HIS A 257 -9.02 -19.06 6.55
N TYR A 258 -7.98 -18.31 6.86
CA TYR A 258 -7.95 -16.85 6.75
C TYR A 258 -6.77 -16.41 5.88
N ARG A 259 -7.03 -15.49 4.96
CA ARG A 259 -5.96 -14.90 4.16
C ARG A 259 -5.22 -13.82 4.96
N ALA A 260 -3.90 -13.96 5.04
CA ALA A 260 -3.02 -13.00 5.70
C ALA A 260 -1.82 -12.64 4.81
N THR A 261 -1.34 -11.41 4.92
CA THR A 261 -0.02 -11.01 4.42
C THR A 261 0.96 -11.00 5.58
N LEU A 262 2.06 -11.74 5.43
CA LEU A 262 3.24 -11.66 6.27
C LEU A 262 4.25 -10.71 5.64
N VAL A 263 4.89 -9.90 6.47
CA VAL A 263 6.04 -9.06 6.11
C VAL A 263 7.10 -9.23 7.19
N TYR A 264 8.32 -9.53 6.79
CA TYR A 264 9.49 -9.51 7.66
C TYR A 264 10.46 -8.46 7.14
N SER A 265 10.85 -7.51 7.98
CA SER A 265 11.77 -6.43 7.64
C SER A 265 12.99 -6.49 8.53
N TYR A 266 14.18 -6.23 7.99
CA TYR A 266 15.45 -6.31 8.69
C TYR A 266 16.53 -5.42 8.04
N PRO A 267 17.58 -5.01 8.78
CA PRO A 267 18.75 -4.35 8.21
C PRO A 267 19.40 -5.22 7.11
N SER A 268 19.64 -4.65 5.93
CA SER A 268 20.15 -5.41 4.76
C SER A 268 21.57 -5.93 4.98
N GLU A 269 22.31 -5.38 5.94
CA GLU A 269 23.61 -5.92 6.35
C GLU A 269 23.52 -7.36 6.88
N LEU A 270 22.35 -7.76 7.40
CA LEU A 270 22.09 -9.13 7.89
C LEU A 270 22.01 -10.17 6.77
N ASP A 271 21.91 -9.75 5.51
CA ASP A 271 22.05 -10.65 4.35
C ASP A 271 23.50 -11.17 4.19
N ASN A 272 24.49 -10.48 4.76
CA ASN A 272 25.91 -10.76 4.56
C ASN A 272 26.61 -11.37 5.80
N VAL A 273 25.87 -11.66 6.88
CA VAL A 273 26.48 -12.14 8.13
C VAL A 273 26.95 -13.59 7.97
N ASN A 274 28.29 -13.74 7.95
CA ASN A 274 29.01 -15.00 8.00
C ASN A 274 28.75 -15.70 9.35
N VAL A 275 28.10 -16.85 9.32
CA VAL A 275 28.34 -17.90 10.33
C VAL A 275 29.33 -18.85 9.69
N GLU A 276 30.37 -19.25 10.42
CA GLU A 276 31.62 -19.90 9.97
C GLU A 276 31.51 -21.26 9.25
N SER A 277 30.36 -21.60 8.67
CA SER A 277 30.19 -22.74 7.76
C SER A 277 29.09 -22.41 6.76
N ASP A 278 29.46 -22.36 5.47
CA ASP A 278 28.60 -22.14 4.31
C ASP A 278 27.85 -20.81 4.26
N LYS A 279 28.30 -19.92 3.36
CA LYS A 279 27.49 -18.80 2.88
C LYS A 279 26.18 -19.38 2.33
N VAL A 280 25.10 -19.32 3.10
CA VAL A 280 23.75 -19.59 2.58
C VAL A 280 23.44 -18.44 1.63
N LYS A 281 23.84 -18.61 0.36
CA LYS A 281 23.55 -17.66 -0.70
C LYS A 281 22.04 -17.69 -0.91
N VAL A 282 21.38 -16.61 -0.50
CA VAL A 282 19.94 -16.45 -0.72
C VAL A 282 19.72 -16.15 -2.21
N ASP A 283 18.92 -16.99 -2.87
CA ASP A 283 18.53 -16.81 -4.27
C ASP A 283 17.11 -16.23 -4.34
N ASP A 284 16.99 -14.98 -4.79
CA ASP A 284 15.69 -14.32 -4.93
C ASP A 284 14.85 -14.88 -6.10
N ASN A 285 15.36 -15.83 -6.89
CA ASN A 285 14.59 -16.59 -7.86
C ASN A 285 14.01 -17.89 -7.28
N ASP A 286 14.42 -18.28 -6.07
CA ASP A 286 13.92 -19.45 -5.35
C ASP A 286 13.19 -18.99 -4.08
N PRO A 287 11.84 -18.99 -4.08
CA PRO A 287 11.06 -18.60 -2.90
C PRO A 287 11.41 -19.43 -1.66
N GLU A 288 11.76 -20.71 -1.80
CA GLU A 288 12.15 -21.55 -0.66
C GLU A 288 13.44 -21.06 -0.01
N SER A 289 14.48 -20.74 -0.81
CA SER A 289 15.71 -20.11 -0.34
C SER A 289 15.44 -18.86 0.51
N VAL A 290 14.54 -17.98 0.04
CA VAL A 290 14.19 -16.75 0.75
C VAL A 290 13.39 -17.03 2.03
N ILE A 291 12.45 -17.98 2.01
CA ILE A 291 11.65 -18.37 3.19
C ILE A 291 12.55 -18.97 4.28
N GLU A 292 13.47 -19.87 3.93
CA GLU A 292 14.40 -20.45 4.89
C GLU A 292 15.37 -19.40 5.47
N HIS A 293 15.80 -18.42 4.67
CA HIS A 293 16.56 -17.27 5.17
C HIS A 293 15.78 -16.45 6.20
N VAL A 294 14.50 -16.13 5.93
CA VAL A 294 13.64 -15.43 6.89
C VAL A 294 13.48 -16.24 8.19
N LYS A 295 13.21 -17.55 8.10
CA LYS A 295 13.09 -18.43 9.27
C LYS A 295 14.38 -18.48 10.09
N ARG A 296 15.54 -18.54 9.41
CA ARG A 296 16.86 -18.51 10.05
C ARG A 296 17.07 -17.19 10.80
N LEU A 297 16.78 -16.05 10.18
CA LEU A 297 16.88 -14.74 10.84
C LEU A 297 15.96 -14.65 12.06
N ILE A 298 14.70 -15.09 11.94
CA ILE A 298 13.76 -15.12 13.08
C ILE A 298 14.33 -15.94 14.24
N ARG A 299 14.87 -17.14 13.98
CA ARG A 299 15.46 -18.00 15.03
C ARG A 299 16.75 -17.45 15.63
N THR A 300 17.53 -16.72 14.84
CA THR A 300 18.84 -16.20 15.27
C THR A 300 18.70 -14.91 16.08
N LEU A 301 17.79 -14.03 15.66
CA LEU A 301 17.66 -12.68 16.21
C LEU A 301 16.65 -12.59 17.36
N ARG A 302 15.79 -13.60 17.55
CA ARG A 302 14.72 -13.57 18.56
C ARG A 302 14.92 -14.64 19.64
N PRO A 303 14.47 -14.37 20.87
CA PRO A 303 14.55 -15.34 21.95
C PRO A 303 13.69 -16.57 21.65
N ASP A 304 14.09 -17.73 22.18
CA ASP A 304 13.30 -18.95 22.10
C ASP A 304 12.04 -18.81 22.98
N CYS A 305 10.89 -18.68 22.34
CA CYS A 305 9.59 -18.46 22.98
C CYS A 305 8.43 -18.86 22.07
N GLU A 306 7.20 -18.87 22.61
CA GLU A 306 5.97 -19.20 21.86
C GLU A 306 5.82 -18.33 20.60
N LEU A 307 6.12 -17.03 20.70
CA LEU A 307 6.00 -16.11 19.56
C LEU A 307 7.00 -16.43 18.44
N THR A 308 8.26 -16.70 18.77
CA THR A 308 9.28 -17.07 17.76
C THR A 308 8.88 -18.34 17.01
N ASN A 309 8.42 -19.36 17.73
CA ASN A 309 7.95 -20.61 17.13
C ASN A 309 6.72 -20.40 16.24
N LEU A 310 5.76 -19.59 16.68
CA LEU A 310 4.57 -19.24 15.89
C LEU A 310 4.94 -18.50 14.60
N LEU A 311 5.89 -17.58 14.64
CA LEU A 311 6.31 -16.83 13.46
C LEU A 311 6.98 -17.75 12.42
N VAL A 312 7.80 -18.70 12.85
CA VAL A 312 8.39 -19.72 11.98
C VAL A 312 7.30 -20.62 11.38
N GLU A 313 6.31 -21.02 12.18
CA GLU A 313 5.16 -21.82 11.74
C GLU A 313 4.33 -21.08 10.66
N LEU A 314 4.10 -19.78 10.83
CA LEU A 314 3.43 -18.94 9.83
C LEU A 314 4.23 -18.85 8.52
N TRP A 315 5.55 -18.71 8.59
CA TRP A 315 6.40 -18.69 7.38
C TRP A 315 6.47 -20.05 6.67
N ASN A 316 6.22 -21.17 7.35
CA ASN A 316 6.10 -22.47 6.68
C ASN A 316 4.84 -22.56 5.79
N LEU A 317 3.84 -21.71 6.00
CA LEU A 317 2.65 -21.61 5.14
C LEU A 317 2.92 -20.81 3.86
N ALA A 318 4.05 -20.12 3.76
CA ALA A 318 4.41 -19.35 2.59
C ALA A 318 4.64 -20.29 1.39
N PRO A 319 4.07 -20.01 0.21
CA PRO A 319 4.21 -20.92 -0.92
C PRO A 319 5.65 -20.90 -1.42
N LYS A 320 6.23 -22.10 -1.55
CA LYS A 320 7.64 -22.33 -1.91
C LYS A 320 7.89 -22.38 -3.42
N THR A 321 6.85 -22.68 -4.19
CA THR A 321 6.93 -22.79 -5.64
C THR A 321 6.10 -21.72 -6.31
N VAL A 322 6.57 -21.21 -7.44
CA VAL A 322 5.76 -20.40 -8.35
C VAL A 322 4.68 -21.30 -8.92
N SER A 323 3.43 -21.17 -8.45
CA SER A 323 2.32 -21.93 -9.01
C SER A 323 2.16 -21.54 -10.48
N ASN A 324 2.35 -22.51 -11.39
CA ASN A 324 1.98 -22.37 -12.80
C ASN A 324 0.48 -22.56 -13.02
N ASP A 325 -0.28 -22.81 -11.95
CA ASP A 325 -1.70 -23.08 -11.99
C ASP A 325 -2.50 -21.96 -11.29
N PRO A 326 -3.14 -21.06 -12.07
CA PRO A 326 -3.96 -19.97 -11.54
C PRO A 326 -5.33 -20.43 -11.03
N ILE A 327 -5.71 -21.70 -11.25
CA ILE A 327 -7.01 -22.25 -10.82
C ILE A 327 -6.93 -22.76 -9.38
N ASN A 328 -5.78 -23.25 -8.93
CA ASN A 328 -5.64 -24.01 -7.68
C ASN A 328 -5.15 -23.20 -6.45
N PHE A 329 -5.05 -21.87 -6.55
CA PHE A 329 -4.72 -21.02 -5.40
C PHE A 329 -5.95 -20.20 -4.97
N PRO A 330 -6.27 -20.08 -3.67
CA PRO A 330 -7.33 -19.16 -3.20
C PRO A 330 -7.03 -17.69 -3.54
N PHE A 331 -5.81 -17.40 -3.99
CA PHE A 331 -5.30 -16.10 -4.41
C PHE A 331 -4.99 -16.18 -5.92
N LYS A 332 -5.88 -15.65 -6.77
CA LYS A 332 -5.82 -15.75 -8.25
C LYS A 332 -4.43 -15.55 -8.88
N ASN A 333 -3.56 -14.74 -8.26
CA ASN A 333 -2.19 -14.51 -8.71
C ASN A 333 -1.22 -14.75 -7.53
N TYR A 334 -0.15 -15.52 -7.75
CA TYR A 334 0.96 -15.70 -6.81
C TYR A 334 2.11 -14.72 -7.15
N ASN A 335 2.72 -14.12 -6.13
CA ASN A 335 4.00 -13.43 -6.29
C ASN A 335 5.07 -14.21 -5.56
N PRO A 336 6.16 -14.60 -6.24
CA PRO A 336 7.32 -15.21 -5.61
C PRO A 336 7.76 -14.43 -4.39
N VAL A 337 8.04 -15.16 -3.31
CA VAL A 337 8.64 -14.59 -2.11
C VAL A 337 10.07 -14.19 -2.45
N GLN A 338 10.37 -12.90 -2.30
CA GLN A 338 11.65 -12.31 -2.68
C GLN A 338 12.06 -11.25 -1.66
N ARG A 339 13.36 -11.03 -1.51
CA ARG A 339 13.87 -9.86 -0.80
C ARG A 339 13.70 -8.63 -1.67
N ARG A 340 13.22 -7.57 -1.05
CA ARG A 340 13.04 -6.27 -1.68
C ARG A 340 13.63 -5.19 -0.79
N MET A 341 14.57 -4.43 -1.34
CA MET A 341 15.05 -3.25 -0.66
C MET A 341 13.92 -2.24 -0.53
N MET A 342 13.80 -1.65 0.66
CA MET A 342 12.88 -0.58 0.93
C MET A 342 13.39 0.71 0.30
N ARG A 343 12.51 1.35 -0.48
CA ARG A 343 12.82 2.56 -1.24
C ARG A 343 11.69 3.55 -1.11
N ASP A 344 12.04 4.83 -1.14
CA ASP A 344 11.08 5.91 -1.32
C ASP A 344 11.67 6.97 -2.24
N ILE A 345 10.87 7.98 -2.55
CA ILE A 345 11.31 9.21 -3.22
C ILE A 345 11.82 10.18 -2.15
N ASP A 346 12.95 10.85 -2.38
CA ASP A 346 13.40 11.91 -1.49
C ASP A 346 12.82 13.28 -1.86
N PRO A 347 11.78 13.77 -1.15
CA PRO A 347 11.18 15.06 -1.50
C PRO A 347 12.14 16.23 -1.30
N MET A 348 13.22 16.05 -0.55
CA MET A 348 14.24 17.09 -0.29
C MET A 348 15.32 17.16 -1.37
N SER A 349 15.33 16.21 -2.32
CA SER A 349 16.36 16.16 -3.38
C SER A 349 16.16 17.19 -4.48
N ILE A 350 15.01 17.88 -4.52
CA ILE A 350 14.70 18.96 -5.45
C ILE A 350 14.05 20.14 -4.70
N LYS A 351 14.41 21.38 -5.06
CA LYS A 351 13.90 22.58 -4.37
C LYS A 351 12.45 22.91 -4.72
N SER A 352 12.05 22.71 -5.97
CA SER A 352 10.74 23.09 -6.50
C SER A 352 10.41 22.29 -7.75
N TRP A 353 9.12 22.06 -7.98
CA TRP A 353 8.63 21.46 -9.23
C TRP A 353 8.26 22.55 -10.23
N THR A 354 8.64 22.37 -11.49
CA THR A 354 8.10 23.17 -12.59
C THR A 354 6.80 22.54 -13.07
N SER A 355 5.69 23.27 -12.90
CA SER A 355 4.37 22.86 -13.38
C SER A 355 4.29 22.96 -14.90
N SER A 356 3.54 22.04 -15.50
CA SER A 356 3.45 21.82 -16.94
C SER A 356 2.15 21.09 -17.28
N ARG A 357 1.87 20.79 -18.55
CA ARG A 357 0.77 19.89 -18.96
C ARG A 357 0.99 18.44 -18.53
N VAL A 358 2.18 18.12 -18.02
CA VAL A 358 2.51 16.82 -17.40
C VAL A 358 2.42 16.90 -15.87
N VAL A 359 1.62 16.01 -15.27
CA VAL A 359 1.33 15.93 -13.84
C VAL A 359 1.64 14.52 -13.32
N LEU A 360 2.02 14.38 -12.06
CA LEU A 360 2.28 13.10 -11.41
C LEU A 360 1.31 12.86 -10.25
N LEU A 361 0.96 11.61 -9.98
CA LEU A 361 0.22 11.21 -8.77
C LEU A 361 0.71 9.86 -8.23
N GLY A 362 0.36 9.58 -6.96
CA GLY A 362 0.69 8.33 -6.30
C GLY A 362 2.21 8.06 -6.25
N ASP A 363 2.59 6.79 -6.32
CA ASP A 363 4.00 6.38 -6.22
C ASP A 363 4.91 6.96 -7.33
N ALA A 364 4.34 7.44 -8.44
CA ALA A 364 5.13 8.16 -9.44
C ALA A 364 5.64 9.50 -8.90
N ALA A 365 4.88 10.16 -8.01
CA ALA A 365 5.20 11.44 -7.39
C ALA A 365 5.90 11.31 -6.02
N HIS A 366 5.41 10.41 -5.16
CA HIS A 366 5.77 10.38 -3.74
C HIS A 366 5.78 8.97 -3.13
N ALA A 367 6.28 7.98 -3.88
CA ALA A 367 6.49 6.64 -3.34
C ALA A 367 7.17 6.71 -1.97
N MET A 368 6.64 5.96 -1.01
CA MET A 368 7.03 6.02 0.40
C MET A 368 7.19 4.62 0.99
N SER A 369 7.89 4.54 2.12
CA SER A 369 7.92 3.31 2.91
C SER A 369 6.50 2.83 3.25
N PRO A 370 6.19 1.52 3.10
CA PRO A 370 4.87 0.98 3.39
C PRO A 370 4.56 0.89 4.89
N ILE A 371 5.50 1.22 5.78
CA ILE A 371 5.41 0.93 7.22
C ILE A 371 4.22 1.61 7.93
N LEU A 372 3.74 2.73 7.38
CA LEU A 372 2.58 3.46 7.91
C LEU A 372 1.30 3.24 7.09
N GLY A 373 1.36 2.49 5.99
CA GLY A 373 0.20 2.22 5.13
C GLY A 373 -0.36 3.44 4.38
N LEU A 374 0.41 4.52 4.20
CA LEU A 374 -0.10 5.81 3.70
C LEU A 374 -0.10 5.93 2.16
N GLY A 375 0.66 5.12 1.44
CA GLY A 375 0.86 5.28 -0.02
C GLY A 375 -0.43 5.22 -0.84
N ALA A 376 -1.24 4.17 -0.67
CA ALA A 376 -2.51 4.04 -1.39
C ALA A 376 -3.51 5.15 -1.01
N ASN A 377 -3.53 5.55 0.26
CA ASN A 377 -4.38 6.64 0.73
C ASN A 377 -4.01 7.97 0.05
N ASN A 378 -2.72 8.29 -0.02
CA ASN A 378 -2.23 9.48 -0.73
C ASN A 378 -2.53 9.40 -2.23
N ALA A 379 -2.34 8.26 -2.89
CA ALA A 379 -2.64 8.10 -4.31
C ALA A 379 -4.14 8.30 -4.64
N ILE A 380 -5.05 7.84 -3.77
CA ILE A 380 -6.49 8.06 -3.94
C ILE A 380 -6.85 9.53 -3.67
N GLN A 381 -6.25 10.13 -2.65
CA GLN A 381 -6.46 11.54 -2.33
C GLN A 381 -5.94 12.46 -3.44
N ASP A 382 -4.84 12.10 -4.08
CA ASP A 382 -4.36 12.78 -5.28
C ASP A 382 -5.38 12.73 -6.41
N ALA A 383 -5.96 11.57 -6.67
CA ALA A 383 -7.01 11.43 -7.69
C ALA A 383 -8.21 12.34 -7.42
N ASP A 384 -8.66 12.39 -6.16
CA ASP A 384 -9.75 13.28 -5.72
C ASP A 384 -9.38 14.74 -5.97
N LYS A 385 -8.24 15.20 -5.43
CA LYS A 385 -7.78 16.59 -5.55
C LYS A 385 -7.48 17.02 -6.98
N LEU A 386 -6.80 16.16 -7.74
CA LEU A 386 -6.47 16.44 -9.14
C LEU A 386 -7.74 16.50 -10.00
N SER A 387 -8.72 15.63 -9.77
CA SER A 387 -10.00 15.71 -10.49
C SER A 387 -10.70 17.05 -10.26
N GLN A 388 -10.70 17.57 -9.03
CA GLN A 388 -11.29 18.88 -8.72
C GLN A 388 -10.51 20.03 -9.35
N ALA A 389 -9.17 19.94 -9.38
CA ALA A 389 -8.34 20.93 -10.05
C ALA A 389 -8.60 20.95 -11.56
N LEU A 390 -8.73 19.79 -12.19
CA LEU A 390 -8.98 19.64 -13.63
C LEU A 390 -10.31 20.25 -14.07
N LEU A 391 -11.32 20.38 -13.20
CA LEU A 391 -12.55 21.09 -13.53
C LEU A 391 -12.33 22.56 -13.92
N LYS A 392 -11.19 23.16 -13.53
CA LYS A 392 -10.79 24.53 -13.89
C LYS A 392 -10.04 24.61 -15.22
N TYR A 393 -9.91 23.51 -15.96
CA TYR A 393 -9.11 23.45 -17.20
C TYR A 393 -9.58 24.46 -18.27
N THR A 394 -8.61 25.20 -18.79
CA THR A 394 -8.71 25.98 -20.03
C THR A 394 -7.41 25.81 -20.83
N ASP A 395 -7.46 25.93 -22.17
CA ASP A 395 -6.30 25.59 -23.03
C ASP A 395 -5.03 26.41 -22.75
N ASN A 396 -5.18 27.62 -22.21
CA ASN A 396 -4.11 28.59 -22.00
C ASN A 396 -3.69 28.74 -20.52
N ASN A 397 -4.21 27.92 -19.61
CA ASN A 397 -3.91 28.04 -18.19
C ASN A 397 -3.52 26.69 -17.59
N ILE A 398 -2.44 26.66 -16.80
CA ILE A 398 -2.01 25.50 -16.01
C ILE A 398 -1.96 25.80 -14.50
N SER A 399 -2.46 26.95 -14.04
CA SER A 399 -2.41 27.35 -12.63
C SER A 399 -3.10 26.34 -11.70
N PHE A 400 -4.13 25.64 -12.18
CA PHE A 400 -4.80 24.59 -11.43
C PHE A 400 -3.89 23.37 -11.18
N ILE A 401 -2.93 23.09 -12.09
CA ILE A 401 -1.91 22.05 -11.90
C ILE A 401 -0.95 22.48 -10.81
N GLU A 402 -0.49 23.73 -10.85
CA GLU A 402 0.41 24.29 -9.84
C GLU A 402 -0.23 24.29 -8.45
N GLU A 403 -1.52 24.66 -8.34
CA GLU A 403 -2.29 24.57 -7.10
C GLU A 403 -2.34 23.13 -6.55
N TYR A 404 -2.61 22.16 -7.42
CA TYR A 404 -2.61 20.75 -7.06
C TYR A 404 -1.22 20.27 -6.62
N GLU A 405 -0.17 20.57 -7.39
CA GLU A 405 1.20 20.14 -7.08
C GLU A 405 1.67 20.74 -5.74
N LYS A 406 1.36 22.01 -5.45
CA LYS A 406 1.69 22.63 -4.15
C LYS A 406 0.99 21.94 -2.97
N GLU A 407 -0.29 21.62 -3.11
CA GLU A 407 -1.02 20.87 -2.07
C GLU A 407 -0.45 19.47 -1.88
N MET A 408 -0.31 18.74 -2.99
CA MET A 408 0.16 17.37 -3.01
C MET A 408 1.56 17.27 -2.43
N LEU A 409 2.49 18.15 -2.80
CA LEU A 409 3.85 18.17 -2.24
C LEU A 409 3.86 18.46 -0.74
N LYS A 410 3.08 19.45 -0.27
CA LYS A 410 3.01 19.78 1.15
C LYS A 410 2.55 18.60 1.99
N ARG A 411 1.50 17.91 1.54
CA ARG A 411 0.92 16.75 2.23
C ARG A 411 1.84 15.53 2.15
N THR A 412 2.25 15.15 0.95
CA THR A 412 2.89 13.86 0.70
C THR A 412 4.36 13.86 1.13
N SER A 413 5.08 14.97 1.03
CA SER A 413 6.47 15.07 1.51
C SER A 413 6.55 14.82 3.02
N ALA A 414 5.57 15.32 3.79
CA ALA A 414 5.48 15.06 5.22
C ALA A 414 5.25 13.57 5.51
N ASP A 415 4.35 12.92 4.76
CA ASP A 415 4.06 11.50 4.91
C ASP A 415 5.22 10.58 4.49
N VAL A 416 5.95 10.94 3.44
CA VAL A 416 7.19 10.27 3.02
C VAL A 416 8.22 10.32 4.14
N LEU A 417 8.55 11.53 4.64
CA LEU A 417 9.55 11.73 5.69
C LEU A 417 9.14 11.07 7.02
N LYS A 418 7.85 11.11 7.35
CA LYS A 418 7.29 10.42 8.52
C LYS A 418 7.42 8.91 8.39
N SER A 419 7.09 8.34 7.23
CA SER A 419 7.21 6.90 6.97
C SER A 419 8.66 6.44 7.00
N ARG A 420 9.58 7.24 6.45
CA ARG A 420 11.02 7.03 6.52
C ARG A 420 11.54 7.05 7.95
N THR A 421 11.16 8.04 8.73
CA THR A 421 11.54 8.14 10.15
C THR A 421 11.03 6.96 10.96
N ALA A 422 9.78 6.55 10.75
CA ALA A 422 9.20 5.38 11.40
C ALA A 422 9.96 4.10 11.03
N THR A 423 10.33 3.96 9.76
CA THR A 423 11.11 2.83 9.24
C THR A 423 12.46 2.72 9.94
N PHE A 424 13.22 3.82 10.01
CA PHE A 424 14.50 3.83 10.72
C PHE A 424 14.35 3.48 12.19
N LYS A 425 13.40 4.13 12.90
CA LYS A 425 13.18 3.87 14.32
C LYS A 425 12.85 2.41 14.64
N THR A 426 12.19 1.70 13.73
CA THR A 426 11.87 0.27 13.94
C THR A 426 12.93 -0.69 13.41
N SER A 427 13.87 -0.19 12.61
CA SER A 427 14.87 -1.04 11.94
C SER A 427 16.30 -0.82 12.43
N MET A 428 16.50 0.00 13.46
CA MET A 428 17.80 0.14 14.11
C MET A 428 17.97 -0.91 15.20
N PRO A 429 19.11 -1.64 15.23
CA PRO A 429 19.49 -2.45 16.38
C PRO A 429 19.54 -1.62 17.66
N LEU A 430 19.02 -2.16 18.75
CA LEU A 430 18.99 -1.49 20.04
C LEU A 430 19.66 -2.36 21.09
N GLY A 431 20.62 -1.79 21.82
CA GLY A 431 21.13 -2.42 23.04
C GLY A 431 20.06 -2.49 24.14
N PRO A 432 20.33 -3.20 25.26
CA PRO A 432 19.35 -3.42 26.33
C PRO A 432 18.66 -2.16 26.85
N PHE A 433 19.43 -1.09 27.04
CA PHE A 433 18.89 0.21 27.48
C PHE A 433 18.01 0.87 26.41
N GLY A 434 18.39 0.77 25.13
CA GLY A 434 17.60 1.27 24.01
C GLY A 434 16.25 0.57 23.89
N ILE A 435 16.22 -0.75 24.09
CA ILE A 435 14.99 -1.55 24.12
C ILE A 435 14.08 -1.10 25.27
N MET A 436 14.64 -0.92 26.47
CA MET A 436 13.89 -0.42 27.62
C MET A 436 13.26 0.95 27.34
N ILE A 437 14.02 1.89 26.77
CA ILE A 437 13.52 3.22 26.40
C ILE A 437 12.40 3.11 25.35
N ARG A 438 12.66 2.40 24.24
CA ARG A 438 11.67 2.23 23.14
C ARG A 438 10.36 1.67 23.68
N ASN A 439 10.45 0.58 24.44
CA ASN A 439 9.28 -0.12 24.97
C ASN A 439 8.52 0.77 25.98
N SER A 440 9.24 1.53 26.81
CA SER A 440 8.61 2.47 27.75
C SER A 440 7.89 3.60 27.01
N ILE A 441 8.53 4.20 26.00
CA ILE A 441 7.92 5.26 25.17
C ILE A 441 6.64 4.75 24.50
N LEU A 442 6.67 3.56 23.89
CA LEU A 442 5.49 2.99 23.22
C LEU A 442 4.36 2.73 24.20
N LYS A 443 4.66 2.20 25.40
CA LYS A 443 3.66 1.99 26.46
C LYS A 443 3.09 3.31 26.97
N THR A 444 3.89 4.34 27.16
CA THR A 444 3.42 5.68 27.55
C THR A 444 2.52 6.29 26.48
N ILE A 445 2.93 6.23 25.20
CA ILE A 445 2.11 6.66 24.07
C ILE A 445 0.78 5.90 24.06
N ASN A 446 0.81 4.59 24.31
CA ASN A 446 -0.38 3.76 24.37
C ASN A 446 -1.36 4.25 25.45
N VAL A 447 -0.87 4.51 26.67
CA VAL A 447 -1.69 5.05 27.76
C VAL A 447 -2.27 6.40 27.39
N MET A 448 -1.46 7.30 26.83
CA MET A 448 -1.91 8.63 26.43
C MET A 448 -3.01 8.57 25.37
N ILE A 449 -2.81 7.82 24.28
CA ILE A 449 -3.80 7.72 23.19
C ILE A 449 -5.13 7.13 23.72
N ASN A 450 -5.06 6.10 24.56
CA ASN A 450 -6.26 5.51 25.16
C ASN A 450 -6.96 6.49 26.12
N PHE A 451 -6.21 7.25 26.90
CA PHE A 451 -6.76 8.30 27.75
C PHE A 451 -7.45 9.40 26.94
N TYR A 452 -6.80 9.92 25.89
CA TYR A 452 -7.41 10.93 25.01
C TYR A 452 -8.67 10.43 24.34
N SER A 453 -8.68 9.18 23.84
CA SER A 453 -9.90 8.62 23.24
C SER A 453 -11.01 8.39 24.26
N PHE A 454 -10.68 8.06 25.50
CA PHE A 454 -11.66 7.95 26.58
C PHE A 454 -12.25 9.33 26.91
N ALA A 455 -11.40 10.36 27.04
CA ALA A 455 -11.83 11.74 27.27
C ALA A 455 -12.68 12.29 26.12
N ASP A 456 -12.26 12.09 24.86
CA ASP A 456 -13.04 12.48 23.69
C ASP A 456 -14.41 11.79 23.68
N ASN A 457 -14.48 10.50 24.02
CA ASN A 457 -15.75 9.79 24.13
C ASN A 457 -16.63 10.29 25.28
N LEU A 458 -16.08 10.90 26.33
CA LEU A 458 -16.88 11.52 27.39
C LEU A 458 -17.40 12.90 26.98
N ILE A 459 -16.59 13.69 26.25
CA ILE A 459 -16.91 15.07 25.87
C ILE A 459 -17.88 15.11 24.69
N PHE A 460 -17.70 14.24 23.69
CA PHE A 460 -18.44 14.29 22.42
C PHE A 460 -19.54 13.23 22.28
N LYS A 461 -19.92 12.55 23.38
CA LYS A 461 -21.08 11.62 23.41
C LYS A 461 -22.43 12.29 23.76
N ASN A 462 -22.47 13.61 23.95
CA ASN A 462 -23.71 14.39 24.06
C ASN A 462 -24.04 15.08 22.74
#